data_AF-A0A2M6Z0N5-F1
#
_entry.id   AF-A0A2M6Z0N5-F1
#
_cell.length_a   1.000
_cell.length_b   1.000
_cell.length_c   1.000
_cell.angle_alpha   90.00
_cell.angle_beta   90.00
_cell.angle_gamma   90.00
#
_symmetry.space_group_name_H-M   'P 1'
#
loop_
_entity.id
_entity.type
_entity.pdbx_description
1 polymer ?
#
loop_
_entity_poly.entity_id
_entity_poly.type
_entity_poly.pdbx_seq_one_letter_code
_entity_poly.pdbx_strand_id
1 'polypeptide(L)'
;MRKICNFLALAAALFLLIGTAGAGGIGITSTRQSTGLRFDVLMFRGDSGRAYVEFVYSFPDALLRYVKSDTVFKGGNLLQCDIRESDTIVINKVGLIPRVIRDTTGIERSGHTVVGLLRFHLPQGSYSVRLTAADVNEAARQDSVSFKMVVPAFQPDSVTMSDVELCASLRDAEGDAKGIFYKNTFEVVPNPSATFGGGSLSRIYYYTELYGLNNLPAGRYALSAQVLNSAQRVVLKREKKKSVGPSATVEVGLFDISTLPSGVYVLKLTVSDSSHGLLAGGARKFFVYNPGVARTDTIPASREKVYLQSEYGVMPEADLDHEFELDRYTAAPEEIKQYDELHTVEAKREFLYNFWKVRDTDPLTAVNELKTEYMERVAFVNQQFGTGNRPGWKTDRGRVYVVYGKPDEIERHPNESDMKPYEIWYYNSIQGGVQFIFVDRSGFSDYILVHSTHRDELHDENWMNQARYY
;
A
#
# COMPACT_ATOMS: atom_id res chain seq x y z
N MET A 1 -2.12 -12.73 -36.88
CA MET A 1 -1.32 -13.54 -35.93
C MET A 1 0.19 -13.21 -35.95
N ARG A 2 0.87 -13.04 -37.09
CA ARG A 2 2.32 -12.71 -37.13
C ARG A 2 2.74 -11.34 -36.53
N LYS A 3 1.86 -10.34 -36.43
CA LYS A 3 2.19 -9.01 -35.85
C LYS A 3 2.16 -8.92 -34.32
N ILE A 4 1.54 -9.89 -33.63
CA ILE A 4 1.47 -9.93 -32.16
C ILE A 4 2.72 -10.64 -31.58
N CYS A 5 3.28 -11.61 -32.31
CA CYS A 5 4.51 -12.31 -31.89
C CYS A 5 5.75 -11.43 -31.87
N ASN A 6 5.88 -10.43 -32.76
CA ASN A 6 7.01 -9.50 -32.74
C ASN A 6 6.97 -8.52 -31.55
N PHE A 7 5.80 -8.28 -30.95
CA PHE A 7 5.67 -7.41 -29.77
C PHE A 7 6.14 -8.11 -28.49
N LEU A 8 5.88 -9.43 -28.35
CA LEU A 8 6.35 -10.24 -27.22
C LEU A 8 7.87 -10.47 -27.24
N ALA A 9 8.47 -10.63 -28.43
CA ALA A 9 9.92 -10.82 -28.56
C ALA A 9 10.72 -9.55 -28.21
N LEU A 10 10.22 -8.36 -28.56
CA LEU A 10 10.83 -7.09 -28.16
C LEU A 10 10.66 -6.81 -26.65
N ALA A 11 9.54 -7.23 -26.07
CA ALA A 11 9.24 -7.05 -24.64
C ALA A 11 10.11 -7.93 -23.72
N ALA A 12 10.43 -9.16 -24.13
CA ALA A 12 11.39 -10.01 -23.41
C ALA A 12 12.83 -9.48 -23.48
N ALA A 13 13.19 -8.82 -24.60
CA ALA A 13 14.49 -8.18 -24.76
C ALA A 13 14.66 -6.93 -23.89
N LEU A 14 13.57 -6.21 -23.57
CA LEU A 14 13.61 -5.00 -22.73
C LEU A 14 14.11 -5.28 -21.30
N PHE A 15 13.88 -6.49 -20.77
CA PHE A 15 14.44 -6.94 -19.49
C PHE A 15 15.86 -7.52 -19.61
N LEU A 16 16.29 -7.90 -20.81
CA LEU A 16 17.65 -8.40 -21.09
C LEU A 16 18.66 -7.29 -21.47
N LEU A 17 18.19 -6.09 -21.82
CA LEU A 17 19.02 -4.96 -22.32
C LEU A 17 19.36 -3.89 -21.27
N ILE A 18 19.09 -4.12 -19.98
CA ILE A 18 19.39 -3.15 -18.89
C ILE A 18 20.91 -3.10 -18.55
N GLY A 19 21.77 -3.69 -19.39
CA GLY A 19 23.22 -3.63 -19.26
C GLY A 19 23.87 -3.02 -20.49
N THR A 20 23.82 -1.70 -20.65
CA THR A 20 24.87 -0.83 -21.25
C THR A 20 24.35 0.60 -21.36
N ALA A 21 24.79 1.49 -20.47
CA ALA A 21 24.55 2.93 -20.61
C ALA A 21 25.73 3.59 -21.33
N GLY A 22 25.47 4.19 -22.49
CA GLY A 22 26.39 5.08 -23.20
C GLY A 22 26.06 6.54 -22.89
N ALA A 23 27.09 7.32 -22.57
CA ALA A 23 27.00 8.73 -22.18
C ALA A 23 26.64 9.67 -23.34
N GLY A 24 25.80 10.66 -23.06
CA GLY A 24 25.52 11.81 -23.93
C GLY A 24 24.58 12.79 -23.24
N GLY A 25 25.13 13.89 -22.73
CA GLY A 25 24.41 14.85 -21.89
C GLY A 25 23.53 15.87 -22.63
N ILE A 26 22.57 16.43 -21.90
CA ILE A 26 22.45 17.84 -21.45
C ILE A 26 20.97 18.13 -21.17
N GLY A 27 20.70 18.61 -19.96
CA GLY A 27 19.50 19.37 -19.59
C GLY A 27 18.27 18.53 -19.28
N ILE A 28 18.02 18.20 -18.00
CA ILE A 28 16.73 17.63 -17.60
C ILE A 28 16.27 18.30 -16.30
N THR A 29 15.30 19.21 -16.44
CA THR A 29 14.25 19.40 -15.44
C THR A 29 13.71 18.02 -15.10
N SER A 30 14.04 17.49 -13.92
CA SER A 30 13.63 16.16 -13.44
C SER A 30 12.11 16.01 -13.54
N THR A 31 11.63 15.46 -14.65
CA THR A 31 10.23 15.12 -14.87
C THR A 31 10.01 13.75 -14.27
N ARG A 32 9.04 13.65 -13.35
CA ARG A 32 8.58 12.38 -12.74
C ARG A 32 8.51 11.25 -13.78
N GLN A 33 9.31 10.20 -13.63
CA GLN A 33 9.31 9.01 -14.50
C GLN A 33 8.54 7.84 -13.87
N SER A 34 7.30 8.08 -13.41
CA SER A 34 6.44 7.05 -12.81
C SER A 34 5.33 6.65 -13.79
N THR A 35 4.98 5.36 -13.82
CA THR A 35 3.77 4.85 -14.51
C THR A 35 2.49 5.18 -13.74
N GLY A 36 2.61 5.61 -12.48
CA GLY A 36 1.48 5.85 -11.59
C GLY A 36 0.82 4.56 -11.09
N LEU A 37 1.56 3.46 -11.05
CA LEU A 37 1.05 2.15 -10.61
C LEU A 37 0.39 2.27 -9.23
N ARG A 38 -0.85 1.78 -9.13
CA ARG A 38 -1.57 1.53 -7.88
C ARG A 38 -1.93 0.05 -7.84
N PHE A 39 -2.01 -0.49 -6.63
CA PHE A 39 -2.07 -1.92 -6.45
C PHE A 39 -2.79 -2.29 -5.14
N ASP A 40 -3.55 -3.37 -5.18
CA ASP A 40 -4.18 -4.01 -4.01
C ASP A 40 -4.15 -5.54 -4.15
N VAL A 41 -4.20 -6.23 -3.01
CA VAL A 41 -4.28 -7.70 -2.93
C VAL A 41 -5.55 -8.09 -2.20
N LEU A 42 -6.26 -9.04 -2.79
CA LEU A 42 -7.50 -9.59 -2.25
C LEU A 42 -7.40 -11.10 -2.20
N MET A 43 -7.71 -11.68 -1.04
CA MET A 43 -7.72 -13.12 -0.83
C MET A 43 -9.14 -13.64 -0.64
N PHE A 44 -9.47 -14.66 -1.41
CA PHE A 44 -10.73 -15.39 -1.38
C PHE A 44 -10.45 -16.87 -1.16
N ARG A 45 -11.48 -17.63 -0.73
CA ARG A 45 -11.37 -19.08 -0.62
C ARG A 45 -11.48 -19.68 -2.02
N GLY A 46 -10.44 -20.38 -2.44
CA GLY A 46 -10.44 -21.16 -3.68
C GLY A 46 -10.85 -22.62 -3.44
N ASP A 47 -10.78 -23.41 -4.51
CA ASP A 47 -11.09 -24.83 -4.47
C ASP A 47 -10.05 -25.63 -3.66
N SER A 48 -10.50 -26.75 -3.06
CA SER A 48 -9.64 -27.72 -2.38
C SER A 48 -8.74 -27.12 -1.27
N GLY A 49 -9.23 -26.09 -0.57
CA GLY A 49 -8.53 -25.45 0.55
C GLY A 49 -7.41 -24.47 0.15
N ARG A 50 -7.21 -24.21 -1.15
CA ARG A 50 -6.26 -23.18 -1.63
C ARG A 50 -6.87 -21.79 -1.52
N ALA A 51 -6.04 -20.77 -1.39
CA ALA A 51 -6.50 -19.40 -1.56
C ALA A 51 -6.56 -19.04 -3.04
N TYR A 52 -7.60 -18.30 -3.40
CA TYR A 52 -7.68 -17.57 -4.64
C TYR A 52 -7.25 -16.13 -4.38
N VAL A 53 -6.12 -15.73 -4.95
CA VAL A 53 -5.51 -14.42 -4.71
C VAL A 53 -5.62 -13.57 -5.96
N GLU A 54 -6.20 -12.39 -5.81
CA GLU A 54 -6.30 -11.38 -6.86
C GLU A 54 -5.36 -10.22 -6.58
N PHE A 55 -4.53 -9.93 -7.56
CA PHE A 55 -3.61 -8.80 -7.62
C PHE A 55 -4.24 -7.78 -8.54
N VAL A 56 -4.83 -6.76 -7.94
CA VAL A 56 -5.53 -5.72 -8.68
C VAL A 56 -4.59 -4.56 -8.89
N TYR A 57 -4.49 -4.07 -10.12
CA TYR A 57 -3.62 -2.94 -10.44
C TYR A 57 -4.38 -1.85 -11.19
N SER A 58 -3.85 -0.64 -11.12
CA SER A 58 -4.29 0.43 -11.99
C SER A 58 -3.17 1.41 -12.32
N PHE A 59 -3.32 2.13 -13.43
CA PHE A 59 -2.43 3.23 -13.82
C PHE A 59 -3.19 4.29 -14.64
N PRO A 60 -2.86 5.58 -14.48
CA PRO A 60 -3.52 6.65 -15.23
C PRO A 60 -3.19 6.57 -16.72
N ASP A 61 -4.21 6.68 -17.58
CA ASP A 61 -4.04 6.68 -19.04
C ASP A 61 -3.15 7.84 -19.50
N ALA A 62 -3.20 8.97 -18.78
CA ALA A 62 -2.41 10.18 -19.05
C ALA A 62 -0.90 10.00 -18.86
N LEU A 63 -0.47 8.98 -18.11
CA LEU A 63 0.93 8.68 -17.87
C LEU A 63 1.51 7.70 -18.89
N LEU A 64 0.76 7.26 -19.90
CA LEU A 64 1.27 6.41 -20.97
C LEU A 64 1.93 7.24 -22.08
N ARG A 65 3.05 6.77 -22.60
CA ARG A 65 3.68 7.25 -23.84
C ARG A 65 2.95 6.62 -25.02
N TYR A 66 2.16 7.43 -25.73
CA TYR A 66 1.49 7.01 -26.95
C TYR A 66 2.33 7.26 -28.20
N VAL A 67 2.41 6.26 -29.07
CA VAL A 67 3.04 6.36 -30.39
C VAL A 67 1.96 6.21 -31.46
N LYS A 68 1.97 7.11 -32.44
CA LYS A 68 1.02 7.09 -33.56
C LYS A 68 1.30 5.90 -34.48
N SER A 69 0.28 5.13 -34.82
CA SER A 69 0.30 4.00 -35.75
C SER A 69 -0.94 4.08 -36.63
N ASP A 70 -0.76 4.45 -37.89
CA ASP A 70 -1.84 4.67 -38.87
C ASP A 70 -2.85 5.74 -38.37
N THR A 71 -4.09 5.34 -38.12
CA THR A 71 -5.20 6.20 -37.65
C THR A 71 -5.41 6.15 -36.14
N VAL A 72 -4.56 5.43 -35.40
CA VAL A 72 -4.68 5.26 -33.95
C VAL A 72 -3.37 5.56 -33.23
N PHE A 73 -3.46 5.75 -31.92
CA PHE A 73 -2.33 5.86 -31.01
C PHE A 73 -2.26 4.60 -30.14
N LYS A 74 -1.06 4.06 -29.98
CA LYS A 74 -0.81 2.84 -29.22
C LYS A 74 0.15 3.15 -28.06
N GLY A 75 -0.21 2.69 -26.88
CA GLY A 75 0.60 2.71 -25.68
C GLY A 75 0.35 1.45 -24.86
N GLY A 76 0.84 1.42 -23.64
CA GLY A 76 0.58 0.33 -22.71
C GLY A 76 1.70 0.17 -21.69
N ASN A 77 1.46 -0.71 -20.73
CA ASN A 77 2.46 -1.10 -19.75
C ASN A 77 2.76 -2.59 -19.89
N LEU A 78 4.02 -2.95 -19.71
CA LEU A 78 4.45 -4.32 -19.47
C LEU A 78 4.43 -4.55 -17.95
N LEU A 79 3.60 -5.48 -17.50
CA LEU A 79 3.53 -5.90 -16.11
C LEU A 79 4.32 -7.18 -15.91
N GLN A 80 5.19 -7.22 -14.90
CA GLN A 80 5.86 -8.43 -14.43
C GLN A 80 5.53 -8.64 -12.97
N CYS A 81 5.07 -9.85 -12.63
CA CYS A 81 4.79 -10.28 -11.26
C CYS A 81 5.66 -11.49 -10.93
N ASP A 82 6.53 -11.33 -9.94
CA ASP A 82 7.32 -12.39 -9.33
C ASP A 82 6.76 -12.69 -7.95
N ILE A 83 6.36 -13.93 -7.70
CA ILE A 83 5.97 -14.42 -6.38
C ILE A 83 7.01 -15.45 -5.96
N ARG A 84 7.64 -15.24 -4.80
CA ARG A 84 8.63 -16.12 -4.22
C ARG A 84 8.12 -16.72 -2.91
N GLU A 85 8.41 -18.00 -2.72
CA GLU A 85 8.32 -18.66 -1.43
C GLU A 85 9.76 -18.83 -0.92
N SER A 86 10.08 -18.19 0.21
CA SER A 86 11.48 -17.98 0.63
C SER A 86 12.28 -17.31 -0.52
N ASP A 87 13.37 -17.92 -0.98
CA ASP A 87 14.20 -17.40 -2.08
C ASP A 87 13.85 -17.98 -3.46
N THR A 88 12.88 -18.90 -3.53
CA THR A 88 12.51 -19.58 -4.78
C THR A 88 11.36 -18.85 -5.47
N ILE A 89 11.53 -18.46 -6.73
CA ILE A 89 10.42 -17.94 -7.56
C ILE A 89 9.46 -19.09 -7.87
N VAL A 90 8.27 -19.03 -7.28
CA VAL A 90 7.20 -20.02 -7.52
C VAL A 90 6.26 -19.59 -8.65
N ILE A 91 6.14 -18.28 -8.90
CA ILE A 91 5.39 -17.72 -10.02
C ILE A 91 6.19 -16.57 -10.63
N ASN A 92 6.37 -16.60 -11.95
CA ASN A 92 6.81 -15.47 -12.76
C ASN A 92 5.79 -15.27 -13.89
N LYS A 93 5.14 -14.10 -13.90
CA LYS A 93 4.11 -13.77 -14.88
C LYS A 93 4.40 -12.43 -15.52
N VAL A 94 4.56 -12.43 -16.84
CA VAL A 94 4.75 -11.22 -17.64
C VAL A 94 3.55 -11.03 -18.56
N GLY A 95 3.00 -9.82 -18.61
CA GLY A 95 1.81 -9.49 -19.39
C GLY A 95 1.87 -8.08 -19.96
N LEU A 96 1.65 -7.96 -21.27
CA LEU A 96 1.43 -6.68 -21.93
C LEU A 96 -0.02 -6.23 -21.70
N ILE A 97 -0.20 -5.01 -21.19
CA ILE A 97 -1.49 -4.35 -21.07
C ILE A 97 -1.58 -3.26 -22.16
N PRO A 98 -2.07 -3.59 -23.36
CA PRO A 98 -2.09 -2.65 -24.47
C PRO A 98 -3.20 -1.62 -24.30
N ARG A 99 -2.93 -0.40 -24.74
CA ARG A 99 -3.92 0.68 -24.82
C ARG A 99 -3.92 1.26 -26.23
N VAL A 100 -5.10 1.28 -26.85
CA VAL A 100 -5.29 1.81 -28.21
C VAL A 100 -6.39 2.86 -28.16
N ILE A 101 -6.06 4.08 -28.57
CA ILE A 101 -6.99 5.22 -28.60
C ILE A 101 -6.94 5.90 -29.96
N ARG A 102 -8.03 6.57 -30.35
CA ARG A 102 -8.11 7.30 -31.63
C ARG A 102 -7.59 8.73 -31.53
N ASP A 103 -7.67 9.32 -30.34
CA ASP A 103 -7.30 10.69 -30.08
C ASP A 103 -6.67 10.80 -28.68
N THR A 104 -5.51 11.43 -28.59
CA THR A 104 -4.79 11.73 -27.35
C THR A 104 -5.20 13.08 -26.76
N THR A 105 -5.95 13.90 -27.50
CA THR A 105 -6.35 15.25 -27.09
C THR A 105 -7.19 15.19 -25.81
N GLY A 106 -6.75 15.92 -24.77
CA GLY A 106 -7.46 15.99 -23.50
C GLY A 106 -7.27 14.78 -22.57
N ILE A 107 -6.41 13.81 -22.91
CA ILE A 107 -6.17 12.62 -22.07
C ILE A 107 -5.71 13.00 -20.66
N GLU A 108 -4.88 14.03 -20.53
CA GLU A 108 -4.39 14.56 -19.24
C GLU A 108 -5.51 15.07 -18.34
N ARG A 109 -6.62 15.54 -18.93
CA ARG A 109 -7.78 16.07 -18.21
C ARG A 109 -8.87 15.04 -18.00
N SER A 110 -8.77 13.87 -18.62
CA SER A 110 -9.81 12.85 -18.58
C SER A 110 -9.94 12.17 -17.21
N GLY A 111 -8.86 12.16 -16.42
CA GLY A 111 -8.79 11.39 -15.17
C GLY A 111 -8.94 9.87 -15.36
N HIS A 112 -8.97 9.38 -16.61
CA HIS A 112 -9.19 7.98 -16.90
C HIS A 112 -8.01 7.14 -16.40
N THR A 113 -8.34 5.98 -15.82
CA THR A 113 -7.38 5.03 -15.26
C THR A 113 -7.67 3.66 -15.84
N VAL A 114 -6.64 2.97 -16.31
CA VAL A 114 -6.74 1.57 -16.69
C VAL A 114 -6.69 0.74 -15.43
N VAL A 115 -7.66 -0.14 -15.25
CA VAL A 115 -7.74 -1.08 -14.13
C VAL A 115 -7.63 -2.50 -14.69
N GLY A 116 -6.97 -3.40 -13.98
CA GLY A 116 -6.92 -4.80 -14.33
C GLY A 116 -6.59 -5.70 -13.14
N LEU A 117 -6.52 -7.00 -13.38
CA LEU A 117 -6.26 -7.99 -12.34
C LEU A 117 -5.42 -9.16 -12.84
N LEU A 118 -4.60 -9.69 -11.95
CA LEU A 118 -3.89 -10.96 -12.08
C LEU A 118 -4.45 -11.92 -11.02
N ARG A 119 -4.73 -13.16 -11.44
CA ARG A 119 -5.32 -14.19 -10.57
C ARG A 119 -4.34 -15.33 -10.35
N PHE A 120 -4.24 -15.77 -9.11
CA PHE A 120 -3.35 -16.84 -8.68
C PHE A 120 -4.07 -17.80 -7.73
N HIS A 121 -3.77 -19.09 -7.84
CA HIS A 121 -4.13 -20.08 -6.82
C HIS A 121 -2.89 -20.41 -6.02
N LEU A 122 -2.84 -19.95 -4.78
CA LEU A 122 -1.66 -20.11 -3.92
C LEU A 122 -2.00 -21.02 -2.73
N PRO A 123 -1.14 -21.99 -2.41
CA PRO A 123 -1.21 -22.71 -1.13
C PRO A 123 -1.05 -21.77 0.06
N GLN A 124 -1.51 -22.22 1.24
CA GLN A 124 -1.19 -21.56 2.50
C GLN A 124 0.32 -21.43 2.65
N GLY A 125 0.80 -20.25 3.05
CA GLY A 125 2.22 -19.98 3.20
C GLY A 125 2.55 -18.50 3.21
N SER A 126 3.83 -18.20 3.39
CA SER A 126 4.36 -16.84 3.36
C SER A 126 5.12 -16.60 2.07
N TYR A 127 4.76 -15.52 1.37
CA TYR A 127 5.32 -15.18 0.07
C TYR A 127 5.91 -13.77 0.08
N SER A 128 6.95 -13.56 -0.73
CA SER A 128 7.36 -12.22 -1.14
C SER A 128 6.95 -11.98 -2.58
N VAL A 129 6.39 -10.81 -2.85
CA VAL A 129 5.86 -10.43 -4.15
C VAL A 129 6.61 -9.21 -4.64
N ARG A 130 6.96 -9.22 -5.93
CA ARG A 130 7.40 -8.04 -6.66
C ARG A 130 6.53 -7.86 -7.90
N LEU A 131 5.84 -6.73 -7.99
CA LEU A 131 5.12 -6.30 -9.18
C LEU A 131 5.88 -5.11 -9.81
N THR A 132 6.24 -5.24 -11.07
CA THR A 132 6.89 -4.19 -11.86
C THR A 132 5.99 -3.79 -13.02
N ALA A 133 5.89 -2.49 -13.28
CA ALA A 133 5.23 -1.92 -14.45
C ALA A 133 6.22 -1.04 -15.21
N ALA A 134 6.33 -1.22 -16.52
CA ALA A 134 7.16 -0.38 -17.37
C ALA A 134 6.37 0.06 -18.61
N ASP A 135 6.49 1.33 -18.99
CA ASP A 135 5.87 1.82 -20.22
C ASP A 135 6.57 1.20 -21.45
N VAL A 136 5.76 0.67 -22.37
CA VAL A 136 6.26 -0.09 -23.53
C VAL A 136 6.97 0.79 -24.56
N ASN A 137 6.73 2.10 -24.54
CA ASN A 137 7.29 3.07 -25.47
C ASN A 137 8.25 4.06 -24.78
N GLU A 138 8.45 3.96 -23.47
CA GLU A 138 9.37 4.79 -22.67
C GLU A 138 9.91 3.97 -21.49
N ALA A 139 10.95 3.16 -21.74
CA ALA A 139 11.46 2.19 -20.76
C ALA A 139 11.96 2.85 -19.46
N ALA A 140 12.37 4.13 -19.50
CA ALA A 140 12.77 4.87 -18.31
C ALA A 140 11.58 5.14 -17.36
N ARG A 141 10.34 5.09 -17.87
CA ARG A 141 9.12 5.24 -17.07
C ARG A 141 8.67 3.89 -16.53
N GLN A 142 9.02 3.62 -15.28
CA GLN A 142 8.72 2.37 -14.60
C GLN A 142 8.37 2.58 -13.12
N ASP A 143 7.58 1.66 -12.56
CA ASP A 143 7.31 1.54 -11.13
C ASP A 143 7.50 0.09 -10.70
N SER A 144 7.83 -0.11 -9.42
CA SER A 144 7.71 -1.41 -8.78
C SER A 144 7.13 -1.29 -7.37
N VAL A 145 6.47 -2.36 -6.94
CA VAL A 145 5.95 -2.55 -5.59
C VAL A 145 6.43 -3.91 -5.11
N SER A 146 7.04 -3.96 -3.93
CA SER A 146 7.43 -5.21 -3.28
C SER A 146 6.82 -5.29 -1.89
N PHE A 147 6.25 -6.44 -1.54
CA PHE A 147 5.61 -6.66 -0.24
C PHE A 147 5.65 -8.13 0.14
N LYS A 148 5.47 -8.41 1.43
CA LYS A 148 5.26 -9.77 1.93
C LYS A 148 3.76 -10.01 2.08
N MET A 149 3.30 -11.21 1.80
CA MET A 149 1.92 -11.63 2.01
C MET A 149 1.86 -13.01 2.65
N VAL A 150 0.91 -13.20 3.57
CA VAL A 150 0.63 -14.50 4.18
C VAL A 150 -0.70 -14.98 3.62
N VAL A 151 -0.68 -16.13 2.96
CA VAL A 151 -1.87 -16.81 2.48
C VAL A 151 -2.41 -17.70 3.59
N PRO A 152 -3.63 -17.47 4.09
CA PRO A 152 -4.18 -18.24 5.20
C PRO A 152 -4.66 -19.63 4.77
N ALA A 153 -4.78 -20.54 5.74
CA ALA A 153 -5.60 -21.75 5.57
C ALA A 153 -7.07 -21.37 5.72
N PHE A 154 -7.89 -21.69 4.71
CA PHE A 154 -9.34 -21.58 4.85
C PHE A 154 -9.88 -22.81 5.58
N GLN A 155 -10.18 -22.65 6.86
CA GLN A 155 -10.75 -23.72 7.69
C GLN A 155 -12.20 -24.02 7.24
N PRO A 156 -12.57 -25.30 7.00
CA PRO A 156 -13.90 -25.65 6.53
C PRO A 156 -14.97 -25.60 7.64
N ASP A 157 -14.55 -25.69 8.91
CA ASP A 157 -15.45 -25.92 10.05
C ASP A 157 -15.88 -24.63 10.77
N SER A 158 -15.34 -23.48 10.37
CA SER A 158 -15.70 -22.18 10.95
C SER A 158 -16.28 -21.22 9.91
N VAL A 159 -17.05 -20.25 10.39
CA VAL A 159 -17.48 -19.13 9.55
C VAL A 159 -16.27 -18.26 9.27
N THR A 160 -15.96 -18.06 8.00
CA THR A 160 -14.84 -17.21 7.56
C THR A 160 -15.34 -16.22 6.51
N MET A 161 -14.53 -15.20 6.26
CA MET A 161 -14.82 -14.14 5.31
C MET A 161 -13.59 -13.90 4.43
N SER A 162 -13.80 -13.61 3.15
CA SER A 162 -12.73 -13.13 2.27
C SER A 162 -12.25 -11.75 2.71
N ASP A 163 -11.22 -11.25 2.06
CA ASP A 163 -10.95 -9.81 2.13
C ASP A 163 -12.18 -9.00 1.73
N VAL A 164 -12.28 -7.80 2.32
CA VAL A 164 -13.23 -6.79 1.88
C VAL A 164 -12.62 -6.11 0.66
N GLU A 165 -13.29 -6.15 -0.47
CA GLU A 165 -12.87 -5.45 -1.69
C GLU A 165 -13.61 -4.11 -1.78
N LEU A 166 -12.87 -3.02 -2.02
CA LEU A 166 -13.45 -1.70 -2.27
C LEU A 166 -13.54 -1.44 -3.77
N CYS A 167 -14.75 -1.14 -4.24
CA CYS A 167 -15.05 -1.09 -5.66
C CYS A 167 -15.40 0.33 -6.11
N ALA A 168 -14.92 0.72 -7.28
CA ALA A 168 -15.33 1.94 -7.97
C ALA A 168 -16.78 1.80 -8.48
N SER A 169 -17.15 0.60 -8.94
CA SER A 169 -18.51 0.27 -9.31
C SER A 169 -18.82 -1.20 -9.03
N LEU A 170 -20.10 -1.48 -8.81
CA LEU A 170 -20.62 -2.83 -8.61
C LEU A 170 -22.02 -2.89 -9.22
N ARG A 171 -22.24 -3.85 -10.12
CA ARG A 171 -23.56 -4.11 -10.70
C ARG A 171 -23.85 -5.60 -10.81
N ASP A 172 -25.14 -5.95 -10.74
CA ASP A 172 -25.58 -7.30 -11.10
C ASP A 172 -25.27 -7.52 -12.58
N ALA A 173 -24.69 -8.69 -12.89
CA ALA A 173 -24.32 -9.04 -14.25
C ALA A 173 -25.49 -9.69 -15.02
N GLU A 174 -26.62 -10.01 -14.38
CA GLU A 174 -27.82 -10.63 -14.98
C GLU A 174 -27.51 -11.84 -15.90
N GLY A 175 -26.41 -12.56 -15.62
CA GLY A 175 -25.95 -13.70 -16.42
C GLY A 175 -25.02 -13.36 -17.60
N ASP A 176 -24.72 -12.08 -17.85
CA ASP A 176 -23.68 -11.67 -18.82
C ASP A 176 -22.28 -11.80 -18.21
N ALA A 177 -21.80 -13.05 -18.11
CA ALA A 177 -20.49 -13.41 -17.60
C ALA A 177 -19.35 -13.02 -18.56
N LYS A 178 -19.12 -11.71 -18.72
CA LYS A 178 -18.06 -11.19 -19.60
C LYS A 178 -17.06 -10.34 -18.85
N GLY A 179 -15.82 -10.37 -19.34
CA GLY A 179 -14.74 -9.51 -18.88
C GLY A 179 -14.00 -10.06 -17.66
N ILE A 180 -12.90 -9.38 -17.33
CA ILE A 180 -12.03 -9.80 -16.23
C ILE A 180 -12.66 -9.54 -14.87
N PHE A 181 -13.58 -8.57 -14.77
CA PHE A 181 -14.20 -8.11 -13.51
C PHE A 181 -15.45 -8.89 -13.08
N TYR A 182 -15.85 -9.90 -13.85
CA TYR A 182 -16.96 -10.77 -13.47
C TYR A 182 -16.56 -11.67 -12.28
N LYS A 183 -17.35 -11.63 -11.21
CA LYS A 183 -17.20 -12.42 -9.99
C LYS A 183 -18.56 -12.88 -9.50
N ASN A 184 -18.75 -14.20 -9.44
CA ASN A 184 -20.05 -14.79 -9.09
C ASN A 184 -21.17 -14.19 -9.95
N THR A 185 -22.17 -13.51 -9.39
CA THR A 185 -23.26 -12.90 -10.16
C THR A 185 -23.06 -11.41 -10.47
N PHE A 186 -21.88 -10.85 -10.18
CA PHE A 186 -21.64 -9.41 -10.25
C PHE A 186 -20.51 -9.06 -11.22
N GLU A 187 -20.60 -7.89 -11.84
CA GLU A 187 -19.42 -7.20 -12.35
C GLU A 187 -18.90 -6.27 -11.25
N VAL A 188 -17.68 -6.55 -10.80
CA VAL A 188 -17.03 -5.88 -9.66
C VAL A 188 -15.80 -5.16 -10.17
N VAL A 189 -15.90 -3.84 -10.36
CA VAL A 189 -14.77 -3.03 -10.82
C VAL A 189 -14.04 -2.45 -9.60
N PRO A 190 -12.83 -2.94 -9.28
CA PRO A 190 -12.12 -2.56 -8.07
C PRO A 190 -11.56 -1.14 -8.14
N ASN A 191 -11.22 -0.57 -6.98
CA ASN A 191 -10.47 0.67 -6.87
C ASN A 191 -9.15 0.44 -6.09
N PRO A 192 -8.05 0.09 -6.78
CA PRO A 192 -6.75 -0.20 -6.13
C PRO A 192 -6.14 0.99 -5.39
N SER A 193 -6.58 2.21 -5.67
CA SER A 193 -6.08 3.40 -4.98
C SER A 193 -6.72 3.59 -3.60
N ALA A 194 -7.83 2.87 -3.32
CA ALA A 194 -8.70 3.09 -2.17
C ALA A 194 -9.03 4.57 -1.91
N THR A 195 -9.03 5.40 -2.96
CA THR A 195 -9.28 6.84 -2.89
C THR A 195 -10.61 7.13 -3.56
N PHE A 196 -11.49 7.81 -2.84
CA PHE A 196 -12.84 8.16 -3.26
C PHE A 196 -13.09 9.66 -3.02
N GLY A 197 -14.19 10.20 -3.55
CA GLY A 197 -14.56 11.61 -3.40
C GLY A 197 -14.71 12.35 -4.73
N GLY A 198 -15.71 13.25 -4.79
CA GLY A 198 -16.08 14.00 -5.99
C GLY A 198 -16.70 13.16 -7.14
N GLY A 199 -17.59 13.79 -7.92
CA GLY A 199 -18.14 13.21 -9.16
C GLY A 199 -18.71 11.79 -9.01
N SER A 200 -18.23 10.87 -9.85
CA SER A 200 -18.66 9.45 -9.91
C SER A 200 -18.16 8.57 -8.76
N LEU A 201 -17.20 9.04 -7.94
CA LEU A 201 -16.66 8.32 -6.77
C LEU A 201 -17.20 8.86 -5.44
N SER A 202 -18.38 9.48 -5.45
CA SER A 202 -19.12 9.91 -4.25
C SER A 202 -19.79 8.76 -3.48
N ARG A 203 -19.67 7.53 -3.99
CA ARG A 203 -20.16 6.31 -3.36
C ARG A 203 -19.03 5.31 -3.29
N ILE A 204 -18.98 4.57 -2.19
CA ILE A 204 -18.11 3.41 -2.04
C ILE A 204 -18.95 2.15 -2.10
N TYR A 205 -18.57 1.23 -2.97
CA TYR A 205 -19.14 -0.11 -3.05
C TYR A 205 -18.18 -1.08 -2.37
N TYR A 206 -18.72 -2.14 -1.78
CA TYR A 206 -17.91 -3.23 -1.25
C TYR A 206 -18.41 -4.59 -1.70
N TYR A 207 -17.47 -5.52 -1.78
CA TYR A 207 -17.70 -6.93 -2.08
C TYR A 207 -16.94 -7.81 -1.08
N THR A 208 -17.57 -8.87 -0.59
CA THR A 208 -16.92 -9.90 0.22
C THR A 208 -17.69 -11.22 0.09
N GLU A 209 -17.00 -12.33 0.33
CA GLU A 209 -17.58 -13.67 0.36
C GLU A 209 -17.55 -14.22 1.78
N LEU A 210 -18.68 -14.75 2.23
CA LEU A 210 -18.81 -15.46 3.49
C LEU A 210 -18.82 -16.96 3.23
N TYR A 211 -18.16 -17.71 4.09
CA TYR A 211 -18.01 -19.15 3.96
C TYR A 211 -18.34 -19.86 5.27
N GLY A 212 -18.71 -21.13 5.19
CA GLY A 212 -18.97 -21.97 6.37
C GLY A 212 -20.25 -21.60 7.13
N LEU A 213 -21.18 -20.85 6.50
CA LEU A 213 -22.40 -20.39 7.16
C LEU A 213 -23.32 -21.53 7.61
N ASN A 214 -23.25 -22.68 6.93
CA ASN A 214 -23.98 -23.90 7.28
C ASN A 214 -23.53 -24.51 8.61
N ASN A 215 -22.40 -24.08 9.17
CA ASN A 215 -21.90 -24.55 10.48
C ASN A 215 -22.54 -23.78 11.65
N LEU A 216 -23.42 -22.81 11.38
CA LEU A 216 -24.07 -22.00 12.42
C LEU A 216 -25.28 -22.72 13.06
N PRO A 217 -25.26 -22.98 14.39
CA PRO A 217 -26.31 -23.74 15.06
C PRO A 217 -27.70 -23.09 15.02
N ALA A 218 -27.75 -21.75 15.10
CA ALA A 218 -29.00 -20.99 15.18
C ALA A 218 -29.63 -20.72 13.80
N GLY A 219 -28.97 -21.11 12.69
CA GLY A 219 -29.46 -20.88 11.34
C GLY A 219 -29.66 -19.40 10.96
N ARG A 220 -29.10 -18.47 11.74
CA ARG A 220 -29.20 -17.01 11.53
C ARG A 220 -27.90 -16.32 11.91
N TYR A 221 -27.62 -15.21 11.25
CA TYR A 221 -26.49 -14.33 11.52
C TYR A 221 -26.86 -12.86 11.25
N ALA A 222 -26.06 -11.95 11.79
CA ALA A 222 -26.16 -10.52 11.51
C ALA A 222 -24.88 -10.04 10.82
N LEU A 223 -25.06 -9.13 9.85
CA LEU A 223 -23.99 -8.43 9.17
C LEU A 223 -24.02 -6.97 9.62
N SER A 224 -22.89 -6.46 10.09
CA SER A 224 -22.71 -5.04 10.40
C SER A 224 -21.60 -4.48 9.52
N ALA A 225 -21.96 -3.49 8.70
CA ALA A 225 -21.03 -2.69 7.90
C ALA A 225 -20.94 -1.30 8.53
N GLN A 226 -19.74 -0.85 8.84
CA GLN A 226 -19.49 0.42 9.52
C GLN A 226 -18.39 1.19 8.80
N VAL A 227 -18.58 2.48 8.57
CA VAL A 227 -17.53 3.40 8.18
C VAL A 227 -17.09 4.15 9.43
N LEU A 228 -15.82 4.01 9.78
CA LEU A 228 -15.20 4.68 10.91
C LEU A 228 -14.30 5.81 10.40
N ASN A 229 -14.31 6.96 11.08
CA ASN A 229 -13.34 8.02 10.83
C ASN A 229 -11.99 7.71 11.53
N SER A 230 -11.01 8.60 11.39
CA SER A 230 -9.69 8.45 12.03
C SER A 230 -9.75 8.40 13.57
N ALA A 231 -10.81 8.93 14.19
CA ALA A 231 -11.07 8.85 15.62
C ALA A 231 -11.83 7.57 16.02
N GLN A 232 -11.91 6.56 15.15
CA GLN A 232 -12.64 5.30 15.38
C GLN A 232 -14.14 5.48 15.66
N ARG A 233 -14.72 6.61 15.27
CA ARG A 233 -16.16 6.83 15.41
C ARG A 233 -16.89 6.34 14.18
N VAL A 234 -17.95 5.58 14.41
CA VAL A 234 -18.85 5.15 13.35
C VAL A 234 -19.60 6.36 12.79
N VAL A 235 -19.24 6.79 11.59
CA VAL A 235 -19.88 7.90 10.87
C VAL A 235 -21.00 7.42 9.96
N LEU A 236 -20.92 6.18 9.46
CA LEU A 236 -21.98 5.53 8.70
C LEU A 236 -22.09 4.07 9.15
N LYS A 237 -23.31 3.53 9.16
CA LYS A 237 -23.57 2.14 9.57
C LYS A 237 -24.73 1.53 8.79
N ARG A 238 -24.64 0.23 8.52
CA ARG A 238 -25.74 -0.60 8.03
C ARG A 238 -25.70 -1.94 8.71
N GLU A 239 -26.88 -2.45 9.09
CA GLU A 239 -27.03 -3.78 9.65
C GLU A 239 -28.10 -4.57 8.92
N LYS A 240 -27.86 -5.86 8.74
CA LYS A 240 -28.81 -6.81 8.14
C LYS A 240 -28.82 -8.08 8.98
N LYS A 241 -30.02 -8.59 9.28
CA LYS A 241 -30.18 -9.94 9.84
C LYS A 241 -30.55 -10.88 8.69
N LYS A 242 -29.87 -12.03 8.59
CA LYS A 242 -30.08 -13.02 7.54
C LYS A 242 -30.24 -14.41 8.13
N SER A 243 -31.06 -15.22 7.45
CA SER A 243 -31.08 -16.67 7.67
C SER A 243 -29.91 -17.30 6.91
N VAL A 244 -29.37 -18.38 7.46
CA VAL A 244 -28.34 -19.18 6.80
C VAL A 244 -28.92 -19.76 5.50
N GLY A 245 -28.19 -19.52 4.41
CA GLY A 245 -28.48 -20.06 3.09
C GLY A 245 -27.47 -21.15 2.72
N PRO A 246 -26.91 -21.14 1.50
CA PRO A 246 -25.81 -22.01 1.11
C PRO A 246 -24.57 -21.83 2.00
N SER A 247 -23.66 -22.81 1.97
CA SER A 247 -22.40 -22.77 2.73
C SER A 247 -21.54 -21.53 2.41
N ALA A 248 -21.64 -21.02 1.18
CA ALA A 248 -20.98 -19.78 0.75
C ALA A 248 -22.00 -18.77 0.22
N THR A 249 -21.83 -17.50 0.54
CA THR A 249 -22.68 -16.42 0.01
C THR A 249 -21.87 -15.15 -0.23
N VAL A 250 -22.27 -14.38 -1.23
CA VAL A 250 -21.67 -13.09 -1.57
C VAL A 250 -22.41 -11.99 -0.84
N GLU A 251 -21.68 -11.10 -0.17
CA GLU A 251 -22.23 -9.90 0.44
C GLU A 251 -21.69 -8.64 -0.23
N VAL A 252 -22.63 -7.79 -0.65
CA VAL A 252 -22.35 -6.51 -1.28
C VAL A 252 -23.14 -5.39 -0.62
N GLY A 253 -22.60 -4.18 -0.72
CA GLY A 253 -23.29 -2.99 -0.27
C GLY A 253 -22.64 -1.71 -0.74
N LEU A 254 -23.24 -0.60 -0.33
CA LEU A 254 -22.78 0.74 -0.68
C LEU A 254 -22.96 1.70 0.48
N PHE A 255 -22.07 2.69 0.55
CA PHE A 255 -22.22 3.89 1.36
C PHE A 255 -22.13 5.12 0.47
N ASP A 256 -23.05 6.07 0.69
CA ASP A 256 -22.89 7.43 0.18
C ASP A 256 -21.92 8.16 1.10
N ILE A 257 -20.83 8.66 0.53
CA ILE A 257 -19.76 9.35 1.26
C ILE A 257 -19.65 10.82 0.82
N SER A 258 -20.61 11.34 0.06
CA SER A 258 -20.62 12.72 -0.45
C SER A 258 -20.58 13.77 0.66
N THR A 259 -21.08 13.43 1.85
CA THR A 259 -21.12 14.28 3.03
C THR A 259 -19.94 14.05 3.99
N LEU A 260 -19.08 13.06 3.72
CA LEU A 260 -17.91 12.82 4.56
C LEU A 260 -16.83 13.84 4.22
N PRO A 261 -16.24 14.52 5.21
CA PRO A 261 -15.13 15.43 4.96
C PRO A 261 -13.89 14.67 4.48
N SER A 262 -12.96 15.40 3.88
CA SER A 262 -11.68 14.81 3.45
C SER A 262 -10.96 14.14 4.61
N GLY A 263 -10.41 12.95 4.40
CA GLY A 263 -9.71 12.21 5.44
C GLY A 263 -9.61 10.71 5.20
N VAL A 264 -9.01 10.04 6.18
CA VAL A 264 -8.87 8.58 6.22
C VAL A 264 -10.04 7.97 6.96
N TYR A 265 -10.60 6.92 6.38
CA TYR A 265 -11.70 6.15 6.93
C TYR A 265 -11.40 4.66 6.86
N VAL A 266 -12.13 3.88 7.65
CA VAL A 266 -12.07 2.42 7.65
C VAL A 266 -13.47 1.88 7.41
N LEU A 267 -13.65 1.06 6.37
CA LEU A 267 -14.83 0.23 6.22
C LEU A 267 -14.60 -1.07 6.98
N LYS A 268 -15.35 -1.28 8.07
CA LYS A 268 -15.34 -2.52 8.86
C LYS A 268 -16.60 -3.33 8.57
N LEU A 269 -16.42 -4.58 8.17
CA LEU A 269 -17.48 -5.58 8.03
C LEU A 269 -17.33 -6.62 9.14
N THR A 270 -18.44 -6.97 9.78
CA THR A 270 -18.48 -8.02 10.81
C THR A 270 -19.70 -8.90 10.61
N VAL A 271 -19.51 -10.19 10.90
CA VAL A 271 -20.53 -11.23 10.93
C VAL A 271 -20.66 -11.68 12.37
N SER A 272 -21.87 -11.67 12.93
CA SER A 272 -22.12 -12.14 14.29
C SER A 272 -23.27 -13.15 14.35
N ASP A 273 -23.25 -14.00 15.36
CA ASP A 273 -24.36 -14.93 15.63
C ASP A 273 -25.57 -14.23 16.28
N SER A 274 -26.59 -15.02 16.63
CA SER A 274 -27.81 -14.54 17.30
C SER A 274 -27.60 -14.03 18.73
N SER A 275 -26.49 -14.41 19.38
CA SER A 275 -26.05 -13.92 20.68
C SER A 275 -25.09 -12.74 20.60
N HIS A 276 -24.89 -12.14 19.42
CA HIS A 276 -23.94 -11.07 19.16
C HIS A 276 -22.46 -11.47 19.29
N GLY A 277 -22.15 -12.76 19.32
CA GLY A 277 -20.77 -13.27 19.24
C GLY A 277 -20.19 -13.01 17.86
N LEU A 278 -18.96 -12.49 17.79
CA LEU A 278 -18.26 -12.26 16.52
C LEU A 278 -17.84 -13.60 15.90
N LEU A 279 -18.25 -13.82 14.64
CA LEU A 279 -17.94 -15.03 13.87
C LEU A 279 -16.79 -14.80 12.90
N ALA A 280 -16.86 -13.69 12.15
CA ALA A 280 -15.85 -13.29 11.18
C ALA A 280 -15.90 -11.77 11.01
N GLY A 281 -14.80 -11.18 10.55
CA GLY A 281 -14.74 -9.76 10.27
C GLY A 281 -13.53 -9.39 9.45
N GLY A 282 -13.56 -8.19 8.90
CA GLY A 282 -12.54 -7.66 8.01
C GLY A 282 -12.70 -6.16 7.91
N ALA A 283 -11.60 -5.47 7.63
CA ALA A 283 -11.58 -4.03 7.54
C ALA A 283 -10.71 -3.58 6.38
N ARG A 284 -11.10 -2.48 5.74
CA ARG A 284 -10.29 -1.82 4.72
C ARG A 284 -10.25 -0.32 4.92
N LYS A 285 -9.02 0.21 4.92
CA LYS A 285 -8.74 1.63 4.93
C LYS A 285 -9.02 2.22 3.55
N PHE A 286 -9.61 3.41 3.52
CA PHE A 286 -9.80 4.19 2.31
C PHE A 286 -9.68 5.69 2.61
N PHE A 287 -9.42 6.47 1.58
CA PHE A 287 -9.33 7.92 1.64
C PHE A 287 -10.55 8.55 0.97
N VAL A 288 -11.06 9.61 1.57
CA VAL A 288 -12.08 10.48 0.98
C VAL A 288 -11.44 11.84 0.68
N TYR A 289 -11.62 12.31 -0.56
CA TYR A 289 -11.25 13.63 -1.03
C TYR A 289 -12.49 14.45 -1.36
N ASN A 290 -12.98 15.19 -0.38
CA ASN A 290 -14.12 16.09 -0.50
C ASN A 290 -13.73 17.47 0.06
N PRO A 291 -12.95 18.29 -0.68
CA PRO A 291 -12.44 19.56 -0.18
C PRO A 291 -13.53 20.60 0.11
N GLY A 292 -14.72 20.45 -0.49
CA GLY A 292 -15.87 21.32 -0.25
C GLY A 292 -16.69 20.97 1.00
N VAL A 293 -16.37 19.88 1.70
CA VAL A 293 -17.09 19.45 2.90
C VAL A 293 -16.29 19.82 4.14
N ALA A 294 -16.79 20.77 4.91
CA ALA A 294 -16.16 21.20 6.16
C ALA A 294 -16.20 20.07 7.21
N ARG A 295 -15.13 19.94 8.01
CA ARG A 295 -15.13 19.08 9.18
C ARG A 295 -15.93 19.74 10.30
N THR A 296 -17.08 19.17 10.60
CA THR A 296 -17.93 19.57 11.75
C THR A 296 -17.74 18.66 12.97
N ASP A 297 -16.83 17.68 12.88
CA ASP A 297 -16.40 16.86 14.01
C ASP A 297 -15.66 17.74 15.02
N THR A 298 -16.42 18.54 15.78
CA THR A 298 -16.06 18.76 17.19
C THR A 298 -15.93 17.36 17.78
N ILE A 299 -14.90 17.12 18.57
CA ILE A 299 -14.66 15.84 19.21
C ILE A 299 -15.56 15.81 20.46
N PRO A 300 -16.83 15.31 20.47
CA PRO A 300 -17.43 14.96 21.75
C PRO A 300 -16.64 13.76 22.25
N ALA A 301 -15.82 13.99 23.29
CA ALA A 301 -15.10 12.96 24.02
C ALA A 301 -15.99 11.71 24.13
N SER A 302 -15.69 10.68 23.35
CA SER A 302 -16.43 9.43 23.38
C SER A 302 -16.26 8.86 24.78
N ARG A 303 -17.40 8.48 25.40
CA ARG A 303 -17.48 8.01 26.79
C ARG A 303 -16.68 6.74 27.09
N GLU A 304 -16.12 6.09 26.07
CA GLU A 304 -15.08 5.08 26.24
C GLU A 304 -13.75 5.67 25.79
N LYS A 305 -13.01 6.27 26.73
CA LYS A 305 -11.61 6.62 26.54
C LYS A 305 -10.78 5.32 26.59
N VAL A 306 -10.89 4.48 25.57
CA VAL A 306 -10.20 3.18 25.49
C VAL A 306 -8.67 3.35 25.60
N TYR A 307 -8.15 4.49 25.15
CA TYR A 307 -6.74 4.85 25.36
C TYR A 307 -6.33 4.97 26.84
N LEU A 308 -7.27 5.17 27.78
CA LEU A 308 -6.94 5.19 29.22
C LEU A 308 -6.47 3.82 29.73
N GLN A 309 -6.83 2.74 29.04
CA GLN A 309 -6.41 1.37 29.39
C GLN A 309 -5.11 0.97 28.67
N SER A 310 -4.58 1.82 27.79
CA SER A 310 -3.30 1.59 27.11
C SER A 310 -2.17 2.39 27.77
N GLU A 311 -0.94 2.19 27.27
CA GLU A 311 0.25 2.92 27.71
C GLU A 311 0.11 4.45 27.63
N TYR A 312 -0.70 4.96 26.70
CA TYR A 312 -0.93 6.39 26.53
C TYR A 312 -1.81 7.00 27.63
N GLY A 313 -2.58 6.20 28.36
CA GLY A 313 -3.59 6.68 29.32
C GLY A 313 -3.04 7.62 30.40
N VAL A 314 -1.78 7.42 30.77
CA VAL A 314 -1.07 8.21 31.79
C VAL A 314 0.13 8.97 31.25
N MET A 315 0.44 8.84 29.95
CA MET A 315 1.61 9.44 29.33
C MET A 315 1.50 10.98 29.32
N PRO A 316 2.50 11.72 29.80
CA PRO A 316 2.48 13.19 29.81
C PRO A 316 2.64 13.75 28.39
N GLU A 317 2.25 15.01 28.20
CA GLU A 317 2.28 15.66 26.87
C GLU A 317 3.66 15.63 26.20
N ALA A 318 4.73 15.86 26.97
CA ALA A 318 6.09 15.85 26.44
C ALA A 318 6.50 14.47 25.88
N ASP A 319 6.06 13.39 26.52
CA ASP A 319 6.36 12.02 26.06
C ASP A 319 5.53 11.66 24.83
N LEU A 320 4.28 12.12 24.75
CA LEU A 320 3.44 11.97 23.56
C LEU A 320 4.05 12.70 22.36
N ASP A 321 4.48 13.95 22.55
CA ASP A 321 5.12 14.73 21.50
C ASP A 321 6.45 14.11 21.07
N HIS A 322 7.21 13.59 22.02
CA HIS A 322 8.44 12.86 21.72
C HIS A 322 8.17 11.56 20.94
N GLU A 323 7.14 10.81 21.29
CA GLU A 323 6.76 9.59 20.57
C GLU A 323 6.27 9.90 19.16
N PHE A 324 5.43 10.92 18.99
CA PHE A 324 4.99 11.32 17.66
C PHE A 324 6.15 11.87 16.80
N GLU A 325 7.14 12.52 17.42
CA GLU A 325 8.38 12.91 16.74
C GLU A 325 9.09 11.71 16.09
N LEU A 326 9.09 10.55 16.75
CA LEU A 326 9.62 9.30 16.20
C LEU A 326 8.73 8.78 15.06
N ASP A 327 7.42 8.82 15.26
CA ASP A 327 6.42 8.23 14.36
C ASP A 327 6.24 9.03 13.06
N ARG A 328 6.68 10.30 13.04
CA ARG A 328 6.61 11.19 11.88
C ARG A 328 7.18 10.59 10.59
N TYR A 329 8.17 9.71 10.66
CA TYR A 329 8.74 9.06 9.47
C TYR A 329 7.81 8.04 8.82
N THR A 330 6.83 7.50 9.56
CA THR A 330 5.82 6.59 9.03
C THR A 330 4.41 7.21 8.96
N ALA A 331 4.28 8.48 9.34
CA ALA A 331 3.04 9.24 9.28
C ALA A 331 2.83 9.89 7.90
N ALA A 332 1.59 9.91 7.43
CA ALA A 332 1.22 10.67 6.24
C ALA A 332 1.24 12.19 6.53
N PRO A 333 1.45 13.06 5.52
CA PRO A 333 1.45 14.52 5.70
C PRO A 333 0.20 15.05 6.41
N GLU A 334 -0.96 14.45 6.15
CA GLU A 334 -2.23 14.82 6.78
C GLU A 334 -2.31 14.38 8.25
N GLU A 335 -1.70 13.25 8.61
CA GLU A 335 -1.61 12.78 10.01
C GLU A 335 -0.69 13.70 10.82
N ILE A 336 0.43 14.13 10.21
CA ILE A 336 1.34 15.14 10.80
C ILE A 336 0.58 16.43 11.07
N LYS A 337 -0.10 16.96 10.05
CA LYS A 337 -0.92 18.17 10.20
C LYS A 337 -2.00 18.00 11.26
N GLN A 338 -2.67 16.84 11.29
CA GLN A 338 -3.72 16.56 12.27
C GLN A 338 -3.16 16.59 13.69
N TYR A 339 -1.99 15.97 13.94
CA TYR A 339 -1.36 15.97 15.25
C TYR A 339 -0.91 17.38 15.67
N ASP A 340 -0.31 18.14 14.74
CA ASP A 340 0.15 19.51 14.98
C ASP A 340 -1.02 20.47 15.34
N GLU A 341 -2.25 20.15 14.93
CA GLU A 341 -3.48 20.88 15.26
C GLU A 341 -4.12 20.45 16.61
N LEU A 342 -3.55 19.45 17.32
CA LEU A 342 -4.06 19.01 18.63
C LEU A 342 -3.50 19.86 19.77
N HIS A 343 -4.39 20.41 20.59
CA HIS A 343 -4.02 21.31 21.69
C HIS A 343 -4.28 20.74 23.08
N THR A 344 -4.76 19.50 23.21
CA THR A 344 -5.04 18.87 24.50
C THR A 344 -4.34 17.53 24.63
N VAL A 345 -3.87 17.21 25.83
CA VAL A 345 -3.20 15.94 26.14
C VAL A 345 -4.11 14.76 25.83
N GLU A 346 -5.40 14.86 26.16
CA GLU A 346 -6.39 13.82 25.86
C GLU A 346 -6.51 13.55 24.37
N ALA A 347 -6.47 14.59 23.53
CA ALA A 347 -6.57 14.43 22.09
C ALA A 347 -5.28 13.82 21.51
N LYS A 348 -4.10 14.21 22.02
CA LYS A 348 -2.81 13.60 21.63
C LYS A 348 -2.73 12.12 22.00
N ARG A 349 -3.17 11.74 23.21
CA ARG A 349 -3.27 10.34 23.67
C ARG A 349 -4.19 9.53 22.77
N GLU A 350 -5.38 10.06 22.48
CA GLU A 350 -6.35 9.39 21.61
C GLU A 350 -5.80 9.24 20.19
N PHE A 351 -5.11 10.27 19.68
CA PHE A 351 -4.47 10.22 18.38
C PHE A 351 -3.40 9.13 18.31
N LEU A 352 -2.41 9.12 19.21
CA LEU A 352 -1.31 8.15 19.16
C LEU A 352 -1.80 6.71 19.37
N TYR A 353 -2.76 6.52 20.26
CA TYR A 353 -3.43 5.23 20.41
C TYR A 353 -4.06 4.76 19.09
N ASN A 354 -4.83 5.63 18.42
CA ASN A 354 -5.48 5.28 17.16
C ASN A 354 -4.50 5.17 15.99
N PHE A 355 -3.42 5.97 15.98
CA PHE A 355 -2.37 5.98 14.98
C PHE A 355 -1.76 4.59 14.83
N TRP A 356 -1.38 3.98 15.95
CA TRP A 356 -0.84 2.63 15.98
C TRP A 356 -1.94 1.57 15.84
N LYS A 357 -3.07 1.70 16.54
CA LYS A 357 -4.17 0.71 16.47
C LYS A 357 -4.67 0.46 15.05
N VAL A 358 -4.73 1.47 14.18
CA VAL A 358 -5.13 1.28 12.77
C VAL A 358 -4.05 0.56 11.95
N ARG A 359 -2.82 0.54 12.42
CA ARG A 359 -1.66 -0.11 11.82
C ARG A 359 -1.38 -1.51 12.41
N ASP A 360 -2.24 -1.97 13.32
CA ASP A 360 -2.14 -3.29 13.93
C ASP A 360 -2.38 -4.40 12.89
N THR A 361 -1.42 -5.31 12.77
CA THR A 361 -1.44 -6.39 11.78
C THR A 361 -2.21 -7.62 12.25
N ASP A 362 -2.26 -7.87 13.56
CA ASP A 362 -3.06 -8.95 14.15
C ASP A 362 -3.85 -8.44 15.37
N PRO A 363 -5.11 -8.01 15.18
CA PRO A 363 -5.94 -7.50 16.28
C PRO A 363 -6.31 -8.56 17.34
N LEU A 364 -5.91 -9.82 17.16
CA LEU A 364 -6.14 -10.90 18.12
C LEU A 364 -5.04 -10.97 19.19
N THR A 365 -3.90 -10.31 18.98
CA THR A 365 -2.85 -10.21 19.99
C THR A 365 -3.05 -8.94 20.83
N ALA A 366 -2.45 -8.92 22.03
CA ALA A 366 -2.52 -7.76 22.92
C ALA A 366 -1.53 -6.65 22.54
N VAL A 367 -0.65 -6.90 21.56
CA VAL A 367 0.47 -6.02 21.19
C VAL A 367 0.35 -5.66 19.72
N ASN A 368 0.72 -4.45 19.36
CA ASN A 368 0.76 -4.06 17.96
C ASN A 368 2.10 -4.47 17.37
N GLU A 369 2.15 -5.52 16.54
CA GLU A 369 3.43 -6.07 16.08
C GLU A 369 4.21 -5.07 15.23
N LEU A 370 3.51 -4.26 14.42
CA LEU A 370 4.14 -3.23 13.60
C LEU A 370 4.78 -2.14 14.47
N LYS A 371 4.10 -1.70 15.53
CA LYS A 371 4.65 -0.74 16.50
C LYS A 371 5.89 -1.32 17.17
N THR A 372 5.81 -2.56 17.63
CA THR A 372 6.94 -3.22 18.30
C THR A 372 8.16 -3.26 17.38
N GLU A 373 7.99 -3.73 16.15
CA GLU A 373 9.06 -3.81 15.16
C GLU A 373 9.63 -2.43 14.81
N TYR A 374 8.78 -1.40 14.66
CA TYR A 374 9.20 -0.03 14.44
C TYR A 374 10.03 0.53 15.61
N MET A 375 9.57 0.32 16.84
CA MET A 375 10.27 0.79 18.04
C MET A 375 11.58 0.03 18.27
N GLU A 376 11.66 -1.24 17.88
CA GLU A 376 12.92 -2.01 17.84
C GLU A 376 13.93 -1.40 16.85
N ARG A 377 13.48 -0.96 15.66
CA ARG A 377 14.36 -0.22 14.73
C ARG A 377 14.84 1.08 15.34
N VAL A 378 13.95 1.86 15.96
CA VAL A 378 14.31 3.12 16.63
C VAL A 378 15.35 2.89 17.73
N ALA A 379 15.15 1.88 18.57
CA ALA A 379 16.10 1.52 19.62
C ALA A 379 17.46 1.11 19.04
N PHE A 380 17.45 0.28 18.00
CA PHE A 380 18.66 -0.15 17.30
C PHE A 380 19.44 1.04 16.74
N VAL A 381 18.78 1.94 16.00
CA VAL A 381 19.48 3.09 15.39
C VAL A 381 20.01 4.05 16.43
N ASN A 382 19.31 4.24 17.55
CA ASN A 382 19.79 5.07 18.66
C ASN A 382 21.08 4.51 19.28
N GLN A 383 21.17 3.18 19.39
CA GLN A 383 22.37 2.52 19.88
C GLN A 383 23.53 2.59 18.88
N GLN A 384 23.25 2.39 17.59
CA GLN A 384 24.29 2.23 16.57
C GLN A 384 24.76 3.54 15.93
N PHE A 385 23.86 4.50 15.76
CA PHE A 385 24.08 5.70 14.95
C PHE A 385 23.97 7.01 15.73
N GLY A 386 23.79 6.97 17.05
CA GLY A 386 23.80 8.17 17.89
C GLY A 386 25.16 8.88 17.86
N THR A 387 25.16 10.20 17.70
CA THR A 387 26.37 11.04 17.64
C THR A 387 26.27 12.21 18.61
N GLY A 388 27.06 12.16 19.70
CA GLY A 388 27.02 13.19 20.74
C GLY A 388 25.61 13.38 21.32
N ASN A 389 25.02 14.57 21.10
CA ASN A 389 23.66 14.91 21.56
C ASN A 389 22.56 14.62 20.51
N ARG A 390 22.91 14.10 19.33
CA ARG A 390 21.94 13.75 18.29
C ARG A 390 21.57 12.27 18.42
N PRO A 391 20.30 11.94 18.73
CA PRO A 391 19.87 10.55 18.80
C PRO A 391 19.94 9.91 17.41
N GLY A 392 20.24 8.62 17.37
CA GLY A 392 20.50 7.90 16.12
C GLY A 392 19.34 7.97 15.12
N TRP A 393 18.09 7.94 15.58
CA TRP A 393 16.92 8.07 14.70
C TRP A 393 16.87 9.40 13.94
N LYS A 394 17.47 10.47 14.47
CA LYS A 394 17.59 11.78 13.79
C LYS A 394 18.75 11.85 12.80
N THR A 395 19.64 10.84 12.74
CA THR A 395 20.73 10.79 11.76
C THR A 395 20.24 10.25 10.42
N ASP A 396 20.95 10.52 9.34
CA ASP A 396 20.51 10.07 8.01
C ASP A 396 20.52 8.55 7.90
N ARG A 397 21.55 7.88 8.44
CA ARG A 397 21.60 6.41 8.54
C ARG A 397 20.46 5.86 9.38
N GLY A 398 20.19 6.46 10.54
CA GLY A 398 19.11 6.02 11.40
C GLY A 398 17.73 6.23 10.79
N ARG A 399 17.49 7.37 10.13
CA ARG A 399 16.25 7.63 9.39
C ARG A 399 16.04 6.60 8.28
N VAL A 400 17.06 6.37 7.44
CA VAL A 400 16.96 5.37 6.35
C VAL A 400 16.66 3.99 6.94
N TYR A 401 17.35 3.58 8.02
CA TYR A 401 17.09 2.30 8.67
C TYR A 401 15.68 2.21 9.28
N VAL A 402 15.17 3.27 9.91
CA VAL A 402 13.81 3.28 10.48
C VAL A 402 12.76 3.16 9.38
N VAL A 403 12.89 3.96 8.31
CA VAL A 403 11.93 4.00 7.19
C VAL A 403 11.97 2.71 6.37
N TYR A 404 13.16 2.25 5.99
CA TYR A 404 13.33 1.16 5.02
C TYR A 404 13.68 -0.19 5.67
N GLY A 405 13.94 -0.22 6.97
CA GLY A 405 14.38 -1.39 7.70
C GLY A 405 15.87 -1.68 7.54
N LYS A 406 16.27 -2.89 7.92
CA LYS A 406 17.64 -3.36 7.84
C LYS A 406 18.08 -3.50 6.37
N PRO A 407 19.25 -2.94 5.96
CA PRO A 407 19.80 -3.17 4.63
C PRO A 407 20.20 -4.63 4.44
N ASP A 408 20.12 -5.09 3.19
CA ASP A 408 20.54 -6.44 2.80
C ASP A 408 22.07 -6.58 2.90
N GLU A 409 22.78 -5.53 2.51
CA GLU A 409 24.24 -5.45 2.56
C GLU A 409 24.71 -4.04 2.93
N ILE A 410 25.83 -3.97 3.65
CA ILE A 410 26.51 -2.70 3.98
C ILE A 410 27.97 -2.84 3.56
N GLU A 411 28.37 -2.14 2.51
CA GLU A 411 29.76 -1.95 2.14
C GLU A 411 30.33 -0.76 2.93
N ARG A 412 31.48 -0.97 3.59
CA ARG A 412 32.11 0.05 4.44
C ARG A 412 33.49 0.37 3.93
N HIS A 413 33.75 1.67 3.79
CA HIS A 413 35.01 2.21 3.31
C HIS A 413 35.60 3.16 4.36
N PRO A 414 36.10 2.63 5.50
CA PRO A 414 36.54 3.47 6.61
C PRO A 414 37.88 4.18 6.36
N ASN A 415 38.72 3.66 5.45
CA ASN A 415 40.10 4.12 5.25
C ASN A 415 40.51 4.03 3.77
N GLU A 416 39.90 4.85 2.91
CA GLU A 416 40.37 5.04 1.53
C GLU A 416 41.29 6.26 1.45
N SER A 417 42.45 6.12 0.80
CA SER A 417 43.54 7.12 0.85
C SER A 417 43.11 8.53 0.44
N ASP A 418 42.19 8.65 -0.53
CA ASP A 418 41.77 9.92 -1.12
C ASP A 418 40.30 10.27 -0.81
N MET A 419 39.61 9.45 0.01
CA MET A 419 38.20 9.61 0.31
C MET A 419 37.91 9.53 1.81
N LYS A 420 37.07 10.44 2.29
CA LYS A 420 36.49 10.42 3.64
C LYS A 420 35.74 9.11 3.86
N PRO A 421 35.62 8.63 5.10
CA PRO A 421 34.89 7.40 5.39
C PRO A 421 33.47 7.44 4.83
N TYR A 422 33.07 6.38 4.13
CA TYR A 422 31.71 6.25 3.61
C TYR A 422 31.16 4.83 3.73
N GLU A 423 29.84 4.72 3.71
CA GLU A 423 29.11 3.45 3.69
C GLU A 423 28.13 3.44 2.51
N ILE A 424 28.01 2.28 1.86
CA ILE A 424 26.98 2.03 0.86
C ILE A 424 26.06 0.94 1.39
N TRP A 425 24.79 1.26 1.51
CA TRP A 425 23.76 0.35 2.02
C TRP A 425 22.89 -0.10 0.85
N TYR A 426 22.84 -1.41 0.63
CA TYR A 426 22.06 -2.02 -0.45
C TYR A 426 20.75 -2.57 0.08
N TYR A 427 19.68 -2.28 -0.65
CA TYR A 427 18.35 -2.82 -0.44
C TYR A 427 17.87 -3.44 -1.75
N ASN A 428 18.07 -4.74 -1.89
CA ASN A 428 17.74 -5.53 -3.06
C ASN A 428 16.22 -5.67 -3.24
N SER A 429 15.47 -5.60 -2.13
CA SER A 429 14.02 -5.76 -2.12
C SER A 429 13.25 -4.47 -2.48
N ILE A 430 13.88 -3.29 -2.42
CA ILE A 430 13.24 -1.99 -2.61
C ILE A 430 13.51 -1.46 -4.02
N GLN A 431 12.47 -1.01 -4.73
CA GLN A 431 12.54 -0.36 -6.07
C GLN A 431 13.43 -1.05 -7.13
N GLY A 432 13.55 -2.37 -7.11
CA GLY A 432 14.41 -3.08 -8.07
C GLY A 432 15.85 -3.32 -7.59
N GLY A 433 16.22 -2.80 -6.43
CA GLY A 433 17.59 -2.70 -5.95
C GLY A 433 17.96 -1.23 -5.81
N VAL A 434 18.03 -0.73 -4.58
CA VAL A 434 18.51 0.64 -4.32
C VAL A 434 19.73 0.63 -3.43
N GLN A 435 20.53 1.67 -3.57
CA GLN A 435 21.64 1.95 -2.69
C GLN A 435 21.46 3.31 -2.03
N PHE A 436 21.91 3.41 -0.79
CA PHE A 436 22.05 4.66 -0.05
C PHE A 436 23.51 4.83 0.32
N ILE A 437 24.09 5.96 -0.05
CA ILE A 437 25.51 6.26 0.13
C ILE A 437 25.63 7.36 1.16
N PHE A 438 26.34 7.06 2.24
CA PHE A 438 26.55 7.97 3.35
C PHE A 438 28.02 8.30 3.52
N VAL A 439 28.35 9.55 3.79
CA VAL A 439 29.73 10.01 3.98
C VAL A 439 29.88 10.67 5.35
N ASP A 440 30.88 10.26 6.12
CA ASP A 440 31.30 10.99 7.32
C ASP A 440 32.15 12.19 6.90
N ARG A 441 31.50 13.34 6.76
CA ARG A 441 32.21 14.59 6.45
C ARG A 441 32.98 15.15 7.64
N SER A 442 32.56 14.78 8.84
CA SER A 442 32.96 15.39 10.09
C SER A 442 34.20 14.72 10.72
N GLY A 443 34.42 13.43 10.41
CA GLY A 443 35.39 12.58 11.09
C GLY A 443 34.93 12.10 12.48
N PHE A 444 33.69 12.42 12.86
CA PHE A 444 33.08 12.07 14.14
C PHE A 444 31.96 11.02 13.99
N SER A 445 32.01 10.21 12.94
CA SER A 445 31.02 9.17 12.62
C SER A 445 29.59 9.70 12.38
N ASP A 446 29.44 10.98 12.01
CA ASP A 446 28.17 11.56 11.55
C ASP A 446 28.06 11.41 10.03
N TYR A 447 27.64 10.23 9.61
CA TYR A 447 27.47 9.87 8.20
C TYR A 447 26.17 10.48 7.66
N ILE A 448 26.31 11.39 6.70
CA ILE A 448 25.18 12.04 6.04
C ILE A 448 24.89 11.39 4.70
N LEU A 449 23.61 11.33 4.30
CA LEU A 449 23.21 10.81 2.99
C LEU A 449 23.66 11.79 1.92
N VAL A 450 24.50 11.31 0.99
CA VAL A 450 25.02 12.12 -0.13
C VAL A 450 24.46 11.68 -1.47
N HIS A 451 24.01 10.42 -1.59
CA HIS A 451 23.39 9.86 -2.78
C HIS A 451 22.49 8.69 -2.44
N SER A 452 21.41 8.54 -3.19
CA SER A 452 20.56 7.37 -3.22
C SER A 452 20.08 7.11 -4.64
N THR A 453 19.90 5.84 -4.99
CA THR A 453 19.16 5.45 -6.20
C THR A 453 17.66 5.27 -5.93
N HIS A 454 17.22 5.45 -4.68
CA HIS A 454 15.81 5.47 -4.33
C HIS A 454 15.13 6.76 -4.86
N ARG A 455 14.03 6.61 -5.60
CA ARG A 455 13.41 7.72 -6.37
C ARG A 455 12.85 8.87 -5.54
N ASP A 456 12.55 8.62 -4.28
CA ASP A 456 11.95 9.59 -3.35
C ASP A 456 13.00 10.22 -2.41
N GLU A 457 14.29 10.02 -2.69
CA GLU A 457 15.42 10.38 -1.82
C GLU A 457 16.43 11.27 -2.55
N LEU A 458 17.41 11.80 -1.81
CA LEU A 458 18.48 12.61 -2.38
C LEU A 458 19.23 11.82 -3.46
N HIS A 459 19.33 12.37 -4.68
CA HIS A 459 20.05 11.76 -5.79
C HIS A 459 21.13 12.71 -6.31
N ASP A 460 22.40 12.33 -6.14
CA ASP A 460 23.55 13.05 -6.70
C ASP A 460 24.61 12.08 -7.27
N GLU A 461 24.66 11.94 -8.59
CA GLU A 461 25.64 11.05 -9.26
C GLU A 461 27.11 11.48 -9.03
N ASN A 462 27.34 12.73 -8.64
CA ASN A 462 28.68 13.26 -8.37
C ASN A 462 29.05 13.21 -6.88
N TRP A 463 28.37 12.38 -6.09
CA TRP A 463 28.59 12.29 -4.64
C TRP A 463 30.04 12.01 -4.24
N MET A 464 30.83 11.34 -5.09
CA MET A 464 32.24 11.08 -4.85
C MET A 464 33.03 12.38 -4.64
N ASN A 465 32.65 13.49 -5.28
CA ASN A 465 33.26 14.80 -5.04
C ASN A 465 33.01 15.30 -3.61
N GLN A 466 31.87 14.92 -3.01
CA GLN A 466 31.54 15.25 -1.63
C GLN A 466 32.33 14.39 -0.63
N ALA A 467 32.87 13.26 -1.06
CA ALA A 467 33.66 12.33 -0.26
C ALA A 467 35.17 12.58 -0.38
N ARG A 468 35.67 13.32 -1.37
CA ARG A 468 37.12 13.55 -1.52
C ARG A 468 37.70 14.44 -0.40
N TYR A 469 38.95 14.16 -0.02
CA TYR A 469 39.76 15.13 0.74
C TYR A 469 40.16 16.27 -0.21
N TYR A 470 40.07 17.52 0.28
CA TYR A 470 40.51 18.71 -0.45
C TYR A 470 42.01 18.87 -0.43
#